data_AF-A0A352WB46-F1
#
_entry.id   AF-A0A352WB46-F1
#
_cell.length_a   1.000
_cell.length_b   1.000
_cell.length_c   1.000
_cell.angle_alpha   90.00
_cell.angle_beta   90.00
_cell.angle_gamma   90.00
#
_symmetry.space_group_name_H-M   'P 1'
#
loop_
_entity.id
_entity.type
_entity.pdbx_description
1 polymer ?
#
loop_
_entity_poly.entity_id
_entity_poly.type
_entity_poly.pdbx_seq_one_letter_code
_entity_poly.pdbx_strand_id
1 'polypeptide(L)'
;PLNWSNAGVAADFSEMKGIIEALLKQSGVEEVVFEPAELPAMHPGRTARMLAGKVELGFFGEIHPEVCRQYDLPETYFAQINLNKLFASGTEIKYRPLPKFPDVERDLALLIPESVPAARVT
;
A
#
# COMPACT_ATOMS: atom_id res chain seq x y z
N PRO A 1 0.77 19.00 7.39
CA PRO A 1 0.26 20.21 8.09
C PRO A 1 0.61 21.44 7.25
N LEU A 2 -0.34 22.37 7.11
CA LEU A 2 -0.15 23.56 6.27
C LEU A 2 0.96 24.42 6.86
N ASN A 3 2.00 24.67 6.07
CA ASN A 3 3.12 25.50 6.47
C ASN A 3 3.67 26.25 5.26
N TRP A 4 4.59 27.19 5.50
CA TRP A 4 5.11 28.08 4.45
C TRP A 4 5.72 27.34 3.25
N SER A 5 6.19 26.10 3.45
CA SER A 5 6.80 25.24 2.44
C SER A 5 5.89 24.09 1.96
N ASN A 6 4.70 23.95 2.52
CA ASN A 6 3.78 22.84 2.23
C ASN A 6 2.35 23.37 2.08
N ALA A 7 1.86 23.34 0.84
CA ALA A 7 0.55 23.85 0.45
C ALA A 7 -0.64 23.08 1.07
N GLY A 8 -0.40 22.01 1.83
CA GLY A 8 -1.45 21.21 2.43
C GLY A 8 -2.19 20.41 1.37
N VAL A 9 -1.50 19.43 0.78
CA VAL A 9 -2.10 18.48 -0.15
C VAL A 9 -3.11 17.61 0.61
N ALA A 10 -4.28 17.39 0.01
CA ALA A 10 -5.28 16.48 0.56
C ALA A 10 -4.78 15.05 0.43
N ALA A 11 -4.98 14.25 1.48
CA ALA A 11 -4.55 12.86 1.48
C ALA A 11 -5.26 12.08 0.37
N ASP A 12 -4.50 11.26 -0.34
CA ASP A 12 -5.01 10.38 -1.39
C ASP A 12 -4.65 8.92 -1.12
N PHE A 13 -5.09 8.03 -2.01
CA PHE A 13 -4.81 6.61 -1.93
C PHE A 13 -3.30 6.28 -1.90
N SER A 14 -2.48 7.06 -2.62
CA SER A 14 -1.04 6.83 -2.72
C SER A 14 -0.33 7.23 -1.43
N GLU A 15 -0.76 8.32 -0.80
CA GLU A 15 -0.27 8.72 0.53
C GLU A 15 -0.59 7.65 1.58
N MET A 16 -1.84 7.15 1.59
CA MET A 16 -2.23 6.04 2.48
C MET A 16 -1.39 4.79 2.21
N LYS A 17 -1.17 4.42 0.95
CA LYS A 17 -0.29 3.28 0.57
C LYS A 17 1.13 3.48 1.08
N GLY A 18 1.72 4.66 0.92
CA GLY A 18 3.07 4.95 1.41
C GLY A 18 3.21 4.83 2.93
N ILE A 19 2.19 5.27 3.69
CA ILE A 19 2.15 5.09 5.15
C ILE A 19 2.11 3.59 5.51
N ILE A 20 1.27 2.82 4.82
CA ILE A 20 1.13 1.38 5.02
C ILE A 20 2.45 0.65 4.69
N GLU A 21 3.09 0.97 3.56
CA GLU A 21 4.38 0.40 3.17
C GLU A 21 5.45 0.69 4.23
N ALA A 22 5.53 1.93 4.71
CA ALA A 22 6.47 2.31 5.76
C ALA A 22 6.23 1.53 7.07
N LEU A 23 4.96 1.35 7.47
CA LEU A 23 4.58 0.60 8.66
C LEU A 23 4.93 -0.89 8.54
N LEU A 24 4.60 -1.53 7.41
CA LEU A 24 4.89 -2.95 7.17
C LEU A 24 6.40 -3.20 7.11
N LYS A 25 7.16 -2.32 6.47
CA LYS A 25 8.62 -2.37 6.43
C LYS A 25 9.24 -2.26 7.83
N GLN A 26 8.78 -1.32 8.65
CA GLN A 26 9.25 -1.20 10.04
C GLN A 26 8.87 -2.41 10.90
N SER A 27 7.81 -3.12 10.54
CA SER A 27 7.37 -4.34 11.20
C SER A 27 8.11 -5.61 10.73
N GLY A 28 9.11 -5.47 9.85
CA GLY A 28 9.90 -6.59 9.33
C GLY A 28 9.21 -7.39 8.23
N VAL A 29 8.16 -6.84 7.61
CA VAL A 29 7.47 -7.46 6.47
C VAL A 29 7.88 -6.73 5.20
N GLU A 30 8.84 -7.27 4.47
CA GLU A 30 9.42 -6.62 3.29
C GLU A 30 8.71 -6.99 1.98
N GLU A 31 8.20 -8.22 1.86
CA GLU A 31 7.57 -8.73 0.63
C GLU A 31 6.03 -8.67 0.75
N VAL A 32 5.46 -7.48 0.53
CA VAL A 32 4.01 -7.26 0.56
C VAL A 32 3.47 -7.04 -0.85
N VAL A 33 2.45 -7.79 -1.21
CA VAL A 33 1.68 -7.60 -2.44
C VAL A 33 0.37 -6.88 -2.11
N PHE A 34 0.05 -5.86 -2.91
CA PHE A 34 -1.21 -5.12 -2.83
C PHE A 34 -2.12 -5.52 -3.99
N GLU A 35 -3.25 -6.14 -3.67
CA GLU A 35 -4.21 -6.60 -4.67
C GLU A 35 -5.51 -5.79 -4.61
N PRO A 36 -6.07 -5.34 -5.75
CA PRO A 36 -7.39 -4.72 -5.78
C PRO A 36 -8.44 -5.61 -5.12
N ALA A 37 -9.31 -5.02 -4.32
CA ALA A 37 -10.34 -5.76 -3.59
C ALA A 37 -11.64 -4.98 -3.50
N GLU A 38 -12.76 -5.70 -3.51
CA GLU A 38 -14.08 -5.15 -3.22
C GLU A 38 -14.49 -5.59 -1.82
N LEU A 39 -14.82 -4.61 -0.96
CA LEU A 39 -15.22 -4.84 0.42
C LEU A 39 -16.45 -4.01 0.77
N PRO A 40 -17.36 -4.51 1.62
CA PRO A 40 -18.48 -3.73 2.10
C PRO A 40 -18.02 -2.41 2.72
N ALA A 41 -18.78 -1.34 2.48
CA ALA A 41 -18.50 0.02 2.96
C ALA A 41 -17.21 0.67 2.41
N MET A 42 -16.48 0.03 1.50
CA MET A 42 -15.27 0.56 0.87
C MET A 42 -15.51 0.89 -0.62
N HIS A 43 -14.70 1.79 -1.18
CA HIS A 43 -14.81 2.19 -2.57
C HIS A 43 -14.28 1.07 -3.51
N PRO A 44 -15.04 0.60 -4.51
CA PRO A 44 -14.71 -0.59 -5.31
C PRO A 44 -13.43 -0.44 -6.15
N GLY A 45 -13.13 0.78 -6.61
CA GLY A 45 -11.91 1.08 -7.39
C GLY A 45 -10.73 1.62 -6.58
N ARG A 46 -10.88 1.79 -5.26
CA ARG A 46 -9.87 2.44 -4.40
C ARG A 46 -9.68 1.68 -3.09
N THR A 47 -9.59 0.36 -3.21
CA THR A 47 -9.43 -0.56 -2.08
C THR A 47 -8.45 -1.65 -2.45
N ALA A 48 -7.52 -1.95 -1.54
CA ALA A 48 -6.52 -2.99 -1.73
C ALA A 48 -6.38 -3.87 -0.48
N ARG A 49 -6.18 -5.16 -0.70
CA ARG A 49 -5.73 -6.12 0.33
C ARG A 49 -4.22 -6.16 0.39
N MET A 50 -3.69 -6.42 1.57
CA MET A 50 -2.27 -6.53 1.86
C MET A 50 -1.92 -8.00 2.11
N LEU A 51 -1.04 -8.56 1.29
CA LEU A 51 -0.65 -9.97 1.34
C LEU A 51 0.84 -10.09 1.63
N ALA A 52 1.20 -10.80 2.70
CA ALA A 52 2.56 -11.29 2.93
C ALA A 52 2.62 -12.75 2.48
N GLY A 53 3.18 -12.98 1.28
CA GLY A 53 3.11 -14.29 0.62
C GLY A 53 1.65 -14.70 0.36
N LYS A 54 1.15 -15.70 1.10
CA LYS A 54 -0.25 -16.19 1.02
C LYS A 54 -1.14 -15.68 2.17
N VAL A 55 -0.58 -14.91 3.10
CA VAL A 55 -1.27 -14.48 4.30
C VAL A 55 -1.83 -13.08 4.09
N GLU A 56 -3.16 -12.96 4.11
CA GLU A 56 -3.83 -11.65 4.11
C GLU A 56 -3.65 -10.98 5.48
N LEU A 57 -2.89 -9.88 5.51
CA LEU A 57 -2.61 -9.07 6.68
C LEU A 57 -3.77 -8.11 6.99
N GLY A 58 -4.55 -7.73 5.98
CA GLY A 58 -5.68 -6.83 6.10
C GLY A 58 -5.95 -6.07 4.81
N PHE A 59 -6.58 -4.91 4.90
CA PHE A 59 -6.92 -4.07 3.75
C PHE A 59 -6.83 -2.58 4.08
N PHE A 60 -6.73 -1.75 3.04
CA PHE A 60 -6.89 -0.30 3.15
C PHE A 60 -7.54 0.26 1.89
N GLY A 61 -8.09 1.46 1.99
CA GLY A 61 -8.73 2.13 0.87
C GLY A 61 -9.56 3.33 1.28
N GLU A 62 -10.28 3.89 0.32
CA GLU A 62 -11.25 4.94 0.56
C GLU A 62 -12.58 4.33 1.03
N ILE A 63 -13.22 4.95 2.01
CA ILE A 63 -14.59 4.59 2.43
C ILE A 63 -15.56 4.94 1.30
N HIS A 64 -16.59 4.11 1.10
CA HIS A 64 -17.58 4.35 0.06
C HIS A 64 -18.29 5.70 0.27
N PRO A 65 -18.46 6.54 -0.77
CA PRO A 65 -19.04 7.89 -0.61
C PRO A 65 -20.42 7.91 0.04
N GLU A 66 -21.27 6.91 -0.25
CA GLU A 66 -22.57 6.73 0.42
C GLU A 66 -22.44 6.56 1.93
N VAL A 67 -21.46 5.78 2.38
CA VAL A 67 -21.21 5.57 3.81
C VAL A 67 -20.71 6.86 4.43
N CYS A 68 -19.78 7.56 3.78
CA CYS A 68 -19.35 8.87 4.26
C CYS A 68 -20.53 9.84 4.44
N ARG A 69 -21.47 9.90 3.49
CA ARG A 69 -22.69 10.72 3.60
C ARG A 69 -23.59 10.33 4.77
N GLN A 70 -23.78 9.03 5.00
CA GLN A 70 -24.64 8.53 6.09
C GLN A 70 -24.08 8.87 7.48
N TYR A 71 -22.76 8.94 7.61
CA TYR A 71 -22.06 9.21 8.86
C TYR A 71 -21.55 10.65 8.99
N ASP A 72 -21.91 11.55 8.05
CA ASP A 72 -21.45 12.95 7.99
C ASP A 72 -19.91 13.07 8.02
N LEU A 73 -19.24 12.18 7.29
CA LEU A 73 -17.78 12.14 7.17
C LEU A 73 -17.33 12.81 5.87
N PRO A 74 -16.18 13.53 5.88
CA PRO A 74 -15.51 13.94 4.65
C PRO A 74 -14.92 12.73 3.90
N GLU A 75 -14.29 12.97 2.75
CA GLU A 75 -13.48 11.94 2.07
C GLU A 75 -12.48 11.35 3.08
N THR A 76 -12.58 10.04 3.31
CA THR A 76 -11.90 9.37 4.41
C THR A 76 -11.27 8.09 3.90
N TYR A 77 -9.98 7.92 4.22
CA TYR A 77 -9.25 6.70 3.98
C TYR A 77 -9.20 5.87 5.27
N PHE A 78 -9.30 4.56 5.12
CA PHE A 78 -9.36 3.61 6.23
C PHE A 78 -8.41 2.45 5.97
N ALA A 79 -7.80 1.94 7.03
CA ALA A 79 -6.96 0.75 6.99
C ALA A 79 -7.26 -0.16 8.20
N GLN A 80 -7.29 -1.46 7.94
CA GLN A 80 -7.38 -2.50 8.97
C GLN A 80 -6.19 -3.45 8.81
N ILE A 81 -5.50 -3.72 9.92
CA ILE A 81 -4.35 -4.64 9.96
C ILE A 81 -4.56 -5.65 11.09
N ASN A 82 -4.37 -6.92 10.79
CA ASN A 82 -4.35 -7.98 11.78
C ASN A 82 -2.95 -8.10 12.39
N LEU A 83 -2.80 -7.60 13.62
CA LEU A 83 -1.51 -7.59 14.31
C LEU A 83 -0.94 -8.98 14.58
N ASN A 84 -1.78 -9.98 14.87
CA ASN A 84 -1.30 -11.35 15.10
C ASN A 84 -0.65 -11.92 13.83
N LYS A 85 -1.27 -11.72 12.68
CA LYS A 85 -0.71 -12.13 11.39
C LYS A 85 0.52 -11.33 11.01
N LEU A 86 0.53 -10.02 11.30
CA LEU A 86 1.66 -9.13 11.06
C LEU A 86 2.90 -9.62 11.81
N PHE A 87 2.80 -9.83 13.12
CA PHE A 87 3.93 -10.30 13.94
C PHE A 87 4.39 -11.70 13.57
N ALA A 88 3.47 -12.58 13.15
CA ALA A 88 3.82 -13.90 12.66
C ALA A 88 4.50 -13.90 11.28
N SER A 89 4.35 -12.82 10.51
CA SER A 89 4.92 -12.67 9.15
C SER A 89 6.23 -11.86 9.13
N GLY A 90 6.64 -11.30 10.28
CA GLY A 90 7.90 -10.58 10.41
C GLY A 90 9.09 -11.48 10.09
N THR A 91 10.00 -11.01 9.25
CA THR A 91 11.17 -11.76 8.81
C THR A 91 12.38 -11.37 9.64
N GLU A 92 13.24 -12.34 9.97
CA GLU A 92 14.55 -12.04 10.55
C GLU A 92 15.46 -11.32 9.54
N ILE A 93 16.17 -10.30 10.00
CA ILE A 93 17.17 -9.59 9.19
C ILE A 93 18.31 -10.56 8.88
N LYS A 94 18.40 -10.98 7.61
CA LYS A 94 19.50 -11.83 7.12
C LYS A 94 20.59 -10.96 6.52
N TYR A 95 21.81 -11.11 7.02
CA TYR A 95 22.97 -10.47 6.42
C TYR A 95 23.15 -10.95 4.97
N ARG A 96 23.29 -9.98 4.06
CA ARG A 96 23.72 -10.22 2.67
C ARG A 96 25.02 -9.45 2.44
N PRO A 97 26.08 -10.10 1.90
CA PRO A 97 27.34 -9.42 1.63
C PRO A 97 27.13 -8.32 0.58
N LEU A 98 27.86 -7.22 0.74
CA LEU A 98 27.81 -6.10 -0.20
C LEU A 98 28.34 -6.52 -1.58
N PRO A 99 27.74 -6.05 -2.68
CA PRO A 99 28.25 -6.28 -4.02
C PRO A 99 29.69 -5.77 -4.17
N LYS A 100 30.55 -6.55 -4.85
CA LYS A 100 31.96 -6.17 -5.11
C LYS A 100 32.15 -5.29 -6.35
N PHE A 101 31.10 -5.17 -7.17
CA PHE A 101 31.11 -4.48 -8.45
C PHE A 101 29.95 -3.48 -8.49
N PRO A 102 30.08 -2.38 -9.25
CA PRO A 102 29.01 -1.40 -9.39
C PRO A 102 27.79 -2.00 -10.09
N ASP A 103 26.61 -1.47 -9.74
CA ASP A 103 25.36 -1.82 -10.42
C ASP A 103 25.24 -1.11 -11.78
N VAL A 104 24.43 -1.66 -12.69
CA VAL A 104 24.17 -1.09 -14.01
C VAL A 104 22.66 -0.92 -14.20
N GLU A 105 22.19 0.32 -14.15
CA GLU A 105 20.80 0.67 -14.40
C GLU A 105 20.50 0.83 -15.89
N ARG A 106 19.30 0.42 -16.31
CA ARG A 106 18.77 0.63 -17.65
C ARG A 106 17.30 1.01 -17.60
N ASP A 107 16.93 2.05 -18.34
CA ASP A 107 15.55 2.49 -18.45
C ASP A 107 14.84 1.81 -19.62
N LEU A 108 13.58 1.42 -19.38
CA LEU A 108 12.72 0.80 -20.38
C LEU A 108 11.37 1.51 -20.41
N ALA A 109 10.88 1.85 -21.60
CA ALA A 109 9.52 2.32 -21.82
C ALA A 109 8.70 1.18 -22.42
N LEU A 110 7.65 0.73 -21.72
CA LEU A 110 6.81 -0.40 -22.11
C LEU A 110 5.39 0.08 -22.42
N LEU A 111 4.87 -0.27 -23.60
CA LEU A 111 3.46 -0.05 -23.96
C LEU A 111 2.66 -1.29 -23.58
N ILE A 112 1.71 -1.16 -22.65
CA ILE A 112 0.90 -2.26 -22.12
C ILE A 112 -0.58 -1.86 -22.03
N PRO A 113 -1.52 -2.83 -22.02
CA PRO A 113 -2.94 -2.53 -21.79
C PRO A 113 -3.20 -1.93 -20.40
N GLU A 114 -4.12 -0.97 -20.30
CA GLU A 114 -4.50 -0.28 -19.05
C GLU A 114 -5.01 -1.23 -17.95
N SER A 115 -5.59 -2.36 -18.34
CA SER A 115 -6.10 -3.37 -17.41
C SER A 115 -5.00 -4.17 -16.69
N VAL A 116 -3.73 -4.03 -17.09
CA VAL A 116 -2.61 -4.76 -16.48
C VAL A 116 -2.11 -3.98 -15.25
N PRO A 117 -2.20 -4.54 -14.03
CA PRO A 117 -1.66 -3.88 -12.86
C PRO A 117 -0.15 -3.66 -12.98
N ALA A 118 0.32 -2.48 -12.61
CA ALA A 118 1.75 -2.13 -12.67
C ALA A 118 2.63 -3.18 -11.94
N ALA A 119 2.20 -3.63 -10.75
CA ALA A 119 2.89 -4.63 -9.93
C ALA A 119 3.05 -6.03 -10.59
N ARG A 120 2.43 -6.28 -11.76
CA ARG A 120 2.64 -7.50 -12.55
C ARG A 120 3.77 -7.38 -13.55
N VAL A 121 4.25 -6.16 -13.79
CA VAL A 121 5.28 -5.82 -14.77
C VAL A 121 6.53 -5.28 -14.07
N THR A 122 6.35 -4.55 -12.96
CA THR A 122 7.40 -4.04 -12.05
C THR A 122 7.38 -4.78 -10.73
#